data_AF-A0A3D2APJ9-F1
#
_entry.id   AF-A0A3D2APJ9-F1
#
_cell.length_a   1.000
_cell.length_b   1.000
_cell.length_c   1.000
_cell.angle_alpha   90.00
_cell.angle_beta   90.00
_cell.angle_gamma   90.00
#
_symmetry.space_group_name_H-M   'P 1'
#
loop_
_entity.id
_entity.type
_entity.pdbx_description
1 polymer ?
#
loop_
_entity_poly.entity_id
_entity_poly.type
_entity_poly.pdbx_seq_one_letter_code
_entity_poly.pdbx_strand_id
1 'polypeptide(L)'
;MIDQMNEQLQKAMQPVTELAAANAKALELLVGQQQALFSNLMTASMSFSSSVADNKDVNSLAAAQKTYAEGVQAQVVAAAKDAYEVISVAQAKAGEVVQTAMQEAGVNASAKK
;
A
#
# COMPACT_ATOMS: atom_id res chain seq x y z
N MET A 1 35.88 -10.58 -21.15
CA MET A 1 34.85 -11.66 -21.10
C MET A 1 34.23 -11.77 -19.72
N ILE A 2 35.01 -11.87 -18.63
CA ILE A 2 34.45 -11.95 -17.27
C ILE A 2 33.64 -10.69 -16.91
N ASP A 3 34.13 -9.49 -17.25
CA ASP A 3 33.40 -8.24 -16.95
C ASP A 3 32.06 -8.12 -17.70
N GLN A 4 32.04 -8.45 -19.00
CA GLN A 4 30.80 -8.49 -19.79
C GLN A 4 29.81 -9.55 -19.29
N MET A 5 30.30 -10.68 -18.78
CA MET A 5 29.47 -11.73 -18.19
C MET A 5 28.88 -11.27 -16.85
N ASN A 6 29.65 -10.52 -16.06
CA ASN A 6 29.18 -9.89 -14.83
C ASN A 6 28.13 -8.81 -15.08
N GLU A 7 28.33 -7.94 -16.08
CA GLU A 7 27.35 -6.92 -16.48
C GLU A 7 26.04 -7.54 -16.99
N GLN A 8 26.11 -8.60 -17.79
CA GLN A 8 24.91 -9.33 -18.25
C GLN A 8 24.19 -10.03 -17.09
N LEU A 9 24.93 -10.59 -16.13
CA LEU A 9 24.34 -11.20 -14.95
C LEU A 9 23.65 -10.15 -14.06
N GLN A 10 24.27 -8.98 -13.86
CA GLN A 10 23.64 -7.87 -13.14
C GLN A 10 22.34 -7.40 -13.82
N LYS A 11 22.37 -7.19 -15.14
CA LYS A 11 21.15 -6.82 -15.90
C LYS A 11 20.08 -7.90 -15.83
N ALA A 12 20.44 -9.17 -15.91
CA ALA A 12 19.49 -10.27 -15.81
C ALA A 12 18.81 -10.37 -14.43
N MET A 13 19.52 -9.97 -13.37
CA MET A 13 18.98 -9.96 -11.99
C MET A 13 18.21 -8.68 -11.66
N GLN A 14 18.40 -7.61 -12.42
CA GLN A 14 17.80 -6.30 -12.17
C GLN A 14 16.26 -6.35 -12.05
N PRO A 15 15.51 -7.05 -12.92
CA PRO A 15 14.07 -7.18 -12.78
C PRO A 15 13.64 -7.82 -11.44
N VAL A 16 14.39 -8.81 -10.97
CA VAL A 16 14.10 -9.50 -9.71
C VAL A 16 14.31 -8.56 -8.53
N THR A 17 15.40 -7.79 -8.55
CA THR A 17 15.66 -6.78 -7.51
C THR A 17 14.63 -5.65 -7.50
N GLU A 18 14.17 -5.20 -8.67
CA GLU A 18 13.15 -4.15 -8.78
C GLU A 18 11.78 -4.63 -8.28
N LEU A 19 11.40 -5.87 -8.58
CA LEU A 19 10.19 -6.51 -8.02
C LEU A 19 10.27 -6.67 -6.51
N ALA A 20 11.42 -7.11 -5.98
CA ALA A 20 11.62 -7.24 -4.54
C ALA A 20 11.50 -5.88 -3.83
N ALA A 21 12.09 -4.82 -4.40
CA ALA A 21 11.97 -3.46 -3.89
C ALA A 21 10.52 -2.95 -3.95
N ALA A 22 9.80 -3.22 -5.03
CA ALA A 22 8.39 -2.84 -5.16
C ALA A 22 7.51 -3.51 -4.09
N ASN A 23 7.73 -4.81 -3.83
CA ASN A 23 7.02 -5.55 -2.79
C ASN A 23 7.36 -5.05 -1.39
N ALA A 24 8.64 -4.78 -1.10
CA ALA A 24 9.05 -4.22 0.19
C ALA A 24 8.38 -2.86 0.45
N LYS A 25 8.38 -1.97 -0.55
CA LYS A 25 7.72 -0.67 -0.46
C LYS A 25 6.21 -0.80 -0.28
N ALA A 26 5.56 -1.74 -0.97
CA ALA A 26 4.14 -2.00 -0.78
C ALA A 26 3.82 -2.45 0.66
N LEU A 27 4.64 -3.34 1.23
CA LEU A 27 4.51 -3.78 2.62
C LEU A 27 4.72 -2.63 3.61
N GLU A 28 5.72 -1.78 3.40
CA GLU A 28 5.95 -0.59 4.24
C GLU A 28 4.74 0.34 4.24
N LEU A 29 4.16 0.60 3.06
CA LEU A 29 2.95 1.43 2.93
C LEU A 29 1.74 0.80 3.61
N LEU A 30 1.54 -0.52 3.46
CA LEU A 30 0.47 -1.25 4.15
C LEU A 30 0.62 -1.18 5.67
N VAL A 31 1.83 -1.34 6.20
CA VAL A 31 2.10 -1.24 7.64
C VAL A 31 1.79 0.18 8.14
N GLY A 32 2.20 1.22 7.40
CA GLY A 32 1.86 2.60 7.72
C GLY A 32 0.35 2.86 7.75
N GLN A 33 -0.38 2.34 6.76
CA GLN A 33 -1.84 2.43 6.70
C GLN A 33 -2.53 1.69 7.86
N GLN A 34 -2.03 0.50 8.22
CA GLN A 34 -2.57 -0.27 9.35
C GLN A 34 -2.38 0.47 10.67
N GLN A 35 -1.21 1.08 10.89
CA GLN A 35 -0.95 1.89 12.08
C GLN A 35 -1.87 3.11 12.12
N ALA A 36 -2.04 3.82 11.00
CA ALA A 36 -2.94 4.96 10.91
C ALA A 36 -4.40 4.58 11.21
N LEU A 37 -4.91 3.49 10.61
CA LEU A 37 -6.25 2.99 10.89
C LEU A 37 -6.43 2.66 12.38
N PHE A 38 -5.48 1.95 12.98
CA PHE A 38 -5.54 1.61 14.40
C PHE A 38 -5.57 2.86 15.29
N SER A 39 -4.64 3.81 15.08
CA SER A 39 -4.60 5.05 15.84
C SER A 39 -5.90 5.84 15.72
N ASN A 40 -6.43 5.96 14.50
CA ASN A 40 -7.64 6.71 14.23
C ASN A 40 -8.89 6.08 14.89
N LEU A 41 -8.99 4.74 14.90
CA LEU A 41 -10.06 4.02 15.59
C LEU A 41 -9.95 4.17 17.12
N MET A 42 -8.72 4.16 17.65
CA MET A 42 -8.45 4.38 19.07
C MET A 42 -8.89 5.80 19.49
N THR A 43 -8.53 6.82 18.72
CA THR A 43 -8.95 8.21 18.96
C THR A 43 -10.47 8.36 18.87
N ALA A 44 -11.11 7.73 17.89
CA ALA A 44 -12.57 7.74 17.77
C ALA A 44 -13.24 7.08 18.98
N SER A 45 -12.69 5.96 19.46
CA SER A 45 -13.19 5.24 20.64
C SER A 45 -13.05 6.08 21.92
N MET A 46 -11.90 6.74 22.11
CA MET A 46 -11.68 7.61 23.26
C MET A 46 -12.62 8.81 23.23
N SER A 47 -12.82 9.42 22.06
CA SER A 47 -13.76 10.54 21.88
C SER A 47 -15.20 10.13 22.19
N PHE A 48 -15.63 8.95 21.71
CA PHE A 48 -16.94 8.39 22.04
C PHE A 48 -17.09 8.14 23.54
N SER A 49 -16.10 7.51 24.17
CA SER A 49 -16.11 7.24 25.61
C SER A 49 -16.20 8.53 26.45
N SER A 50 -15.47 9.59 26.07
CA SER A 50 -15.59 10.89 26.72
C SER A 50 -16.97 11.50 26.52
N SER A 51 -17.51 11.45 25.30
CA SER A 51 -18.84 11.98 25.00
C SER A 51 -19.94 11.29 25.82
N VAL A 52 -19.85 9.98 26.01
CA VAL A 52 -20.76 9.20 26.87
C VAL A 52 -20.57 9.53 28.36
N ALA A 53 -19.34 9.73 28.83
CA ALA A 53 -19.08 10.09 30.21
C ALA A 53 -19.64 11.48 30.58
N ASP A 54 -19.56 12.43 29.65
CA ASP A 54 -19.96 13.82 29.87
C ASP A 54 -21.47 14.06 29.68
N ASN A 55 -22.18 13.18 28.95
CA ASN A 55 -23.58 13.38 28.60
C ASN A 55 -24.47 12.21 29.05
N LYS A 56 -25.39 12.47 29.98
CA LYS A 56 -26.38 11.47 30.47
C LYS A 56 -27.70 11.48 29.70
N ASP A 57 -27.89 12.39 28.76
CA ASP A 57 -29.10 12.47 27.93
C ASP A 57 -29.06 11.46 26.78
N VAL A 58 -30.17 10.75 26.58
CA VAL A 58 -30.29 9.67 25.59
C VAL A 58 -30.14 10.17 24.16
N ASN A 59 -30.60 11.38 23.84
CA ASN A 59 -30.46 11.95 22.50
C ASN A 59 -29.00 12.31 22.20
N SER A 60 -28.28 12.83 23.19
CA SER A 60 -26.84 13.11 23.07
C SER A 60 -26.04 11.81 22.86
N LEU A 61 -26.40 10.75 23.59
CA LEU A 61 -25.80 9.42 23.45
C LEU A 61 -26.03 8.84 22.05
N ALA A 62 -27.25 8.95 21.52
CA ALA A 62 -27.57 8.49 20.17
C ALA A 62 -26.80 9.27 19.09
N ALA A 63 -26.64 10.58 19.25
CA ALA A 63 -25.82 11.40 18.36
C ALA A 63 -24.34 11.00 18.41
N ALA A 64 -23.78 10.80 19.61
CA ALA A 64 -22.40 10.36 19.79
C ALA A 64 -22.15 8.98 19.15
N GLN A 65 -23.09 8.04 19.31
CA GLN A 65 -23.01 6.72 18.70
C GLN A 65 -23.06 6.78 17.18
N LYS A 66 -23.94 7.63 16.63
CA LYS A 66 -24.04 7.86 15.19
C LYS A 66 -22.73 8.44 14.63
N THR A 67 -22.18 9.47 15.26
CA THR A 67 -20.90 10.07 14.84
C THR A 67 -19.75 9.07 14.92
N TYR A 68 -19.69 8.27 15.98
CA TYR A 68 -18.68 7.20 16.10
C TYR A 68 -18.82 6.19 14.95
N ALA A 69 -20.03 5.71 14.66
CA ALA A 69 -20.27 4.74 13.60
C ALA A 69 -19.92 5.29 12.20
N GLU A 70 -20.34 6.52 11.89
CA GLU A 70 -20.00 7.20 10.63
C GLU A 70 -18.49 7.41 10.50
N GLY A 71 -17.82 7.79 11.58
CA GLY A 71 -16.37 7.95 11.63
C GLY A 71 -15.61 6.65 11.39
N VAL A 72 -15.99 5.56 12.07
CA VAL A 72 -15.42 4.23 11.87
C VAL A 72 -15.62 3.77 10.43
N GLN A 73 -16.84 3.91 9.89
CA GLN A 73 -17.14 3.53 8.51
C GLN A 73 -16.26 4.32 7.52
N ALA A 74 -16.14 5.63 7.70
CA ALA A 74 -15.30 6.47 6.84
C ALA A 74 -13.82 6.05 6.88
N GLN A 75 -13.29 5.76 8.07
CA GLN A 75 -11.91 5.31 8.25
C GLN A 75 -11.63 3.95 7.58
N VAL A 76 -12.54 2.99 7.74
CA VAL A 76 -12.41 1.67 7.10
C VAL A 76 -12.47 1.79 5.58
N VAL A 77 -13.38 2.60 5.04
CA VAL A 77 -13.49 2.84 3.60
C VAL A 77 -12.23 3.53 3.06
N ALA A 78 -11.69 4.51 3.78
CA ALA A 78 -10.43 5.17 3.40
C ALA A 78 -9.28 4.16 3.39
N ALA A 79 -9.09 3.39 4.46
CA ALA A 79 -8.04 2.38 4.53
C ALA A 79 -8.15 1.32 3.41
N ALA A 80 -9.38 0.92 3.05
CA ALA A 80 -9.60 -0.01 1.94
C ALA A 80 -9.19 0.59 0.58
N LYS A 81 -9.48 1.87 0.35
CA LYS A 81 -9.05 2.59 -0.87
C LYS A 81 -7.53 2.70 -0.92
N ASP A 82 -6.92 3.10 0.19
CA ASP A 82 -5.47 3.29 0.28
C ASP A 82 -4.73 1.96 0.06
N ALA A 83 -5.25 0.85 0.61
CA ALA A 83 -4.69 -0.48 0.38
C ALA A 83 -4.83 -0.94 -1.08
N TYR A 84 -5.98 -0.65 -1.70
CA TYR A 84 -6.20 -0.95 -3.12
C TYR A 84 -5.25 -0.15 -4.02
N GLU A 85 -4.99 1.11 -3.69
CA GLU A 85 -4.02 1.95 -4.41
C GLU A 85 -2.60 1.38 -4.32
N VAL A 86 -2.16 0.97 -3.14
CA VAL A 86 -0.83 0.36 -2.95
C VAL A 86 -0.68 -0.90 -3.81
N ILE A 87 -1.68 -1.78 -3.80
CA ILE A 87 -1.66 -3.00 -4.60
C ILE A 87 -1.62 -2.67 -6.09
N SER A 88 -2.44 -1.71 -6.54
CA SER A 88 -2.51 -1.30 -7.94
C SER A 88 -1.18 -0.71 -8.43
N VAL A 89 -0.52 0.10 -7.61
CA VAL A 89 0.81 0.66 -7.92
C VAL A 89 1.87 -0.45 -7.99
N ALA A 90 1.86 -1.39 -7.06
CA ALA A 90 2.78 -2.53 -7.09
C ALA A 90 2.59 -3.40 -8.34
N GLN A 91 1.34 -3.65 -8.73
CA GLN A 91 1.00 -4.38 -9.97
C GLN A 91 1.46 -3.63 -11.22
N ALA A 92 1.21 -2.32 -11.30
CA ALA A 92 1.67 -1.50 -12.42
C ALA A 92 3.20 -1.55 -12.55
N LYS A 93 3.91 -1.42 -11.42
CA LYS A 93 5.37 -1.51 -11.39
C LYS A 93 5.88 -2.87 -11.84
N ALA A 94 5.24 -3.96 -11.41
CA ALA A 94 5.59 -5.29 -11.87
C ALA A 94 5.38 -5.46 -13.38
N GLY A 95 4.29 -4.92 -13.92
CA GLY A 95 4.02 -4.90 -15.36
C GLY A 95 5.10 -4.15 -16.15
N GLU A 96 5.50 -2.96 -15.68
CA GLU A 96 6.60 -2.18 -16.28
C GLU A 96 7.92 -2.97 -16.29
N VAL A 97 8.29 -3.59 -15.16
CA VAL A 97 9.53 -4.37 -15.05
C VAL A 97 9.56 -5.52 -16.04
N VAL A 98 8.46 -6.26 -16.18
CA VAL A 98 8.35 -7.36 -17.14
C VAL A 98 8.40 -6.84 -18.59
N GLN A 99 7.72 -5.73 -18.88
CA GLN A 99 7.75 -5.11 -20.21
C GLN A 99 9.17 -4.66 -20.59
N THR A 100 9.88 -3.99 -19.68
CA THR A 100 11.27 -3.57 -19.89
C THR A 100 12.18 -4.79 -20.09
N ALA A 101 12.05 -5.84 -19.28
CA ALA A 101 12.82 -7.07 -19.44
C ALA A 101 12.58 -7.74 -20.81
N MET A 102 11.34 -7.75 -21.30
CA MET A 102 11.02 -8.27 -22.63
C MET A 102 11.60 -7.41 -23.76
N GLN A 103 11.55 -6.08 -23.62
CA GLN A 103 12.15 -5.16 -24.60
C GLN A 103 13.67 -5.35 -24.68
N GLU A 104 14.36 -5.44 -23.54
CA GLU A 104 15.80 -5.67 -23.50
C GLU A 104 16.19 -7.05 -24.06
N ALA A 105 15.38 -8.08 -23.82
CA ALA A 105 15.57 -9.41 -24.41
C ALA A 105 15.34 -9.41 -25.95
N GLY A 106 14.30 -8.71 -26.42
CA GLY A 106 13.97 -8.60 -27.85
C GLY A 106 14.96 -7.75 -28.66
N VAL A 107 15.52 -6.70 -28.05
CA VAL A 107 16.59 -5.87 -28.64
C VAL A 107 17.89 -6.67 -28.78
N ASN A 108 18.25 -7.49 -27.79
CA ASN A 108 19.43 -8.35 -27.87
C ASN A 108 19.31 -9.49 -28.90
N ALA A 109 18.10 -9.96 -29.21
CA ALA A 109 17.86 -10.96 -30.24
C ALA A 109 17.97 -10.39 -31.68
N SER A 110 17.68 -9.10 -31.86
CA SER A 110 17.75 -8.42 -33.15
C SER A 110 19.13 -7.82 -33.46
N ALA A 111 19.94 -7.52 -32.45
CA ALA A 111 21.34 -7.11 -32.61
C ALA A 111 22.32 -8.26 -32.93
N LYS A 112 21.85 -9.53 -32.89
CA LYS A 112 22.64 -10.74 -33.16
C LYS A 112 22.43 -11.35 -34.56
N LYS A 113 21.62 -10.70 -35.42
CA LYS A 113 21.49 -11.02 -36.86
C LYS A 113 22.28 -10.02 -37.68
#